data_AF-A0A1M4T5M1-F1
#
_entry.id   AF-A0A1M4T5M1-F1
#
_cell.length_a   1.000
_cell.length_b   1.000
_cell.length_c   1.000
_cell.angle_alpha   90.00
_cell.angle_beta   90.00
_cell.angle_gamma   90.00
#
_symmetry.space_group_name_H-M   'P 1'
#
loop_
_entity.id
_entity.type
_entity.pdbx_description
1 polymer ?
#
loop_
_entity_poly.entity_id
_entity_poly.type
_entity_poly.pdbx_seq_one_letter_code
_entity_poly.pdbx_strand_id
1 'polypeptide(L)'
;MIKKFLPLTLLAGFALTGSALAQEASSETETPAPAGSDLDLGETGPRVGEQYIKEKSGDWDVSCIKAQDGNDPCAMVQILNGPQGEPIAEITIGKLPEGGAAVAWANVIVPLETLLQAQLAISVDGAPRKLYNYHHCVPVGCVAQLGLTQGDIDAMKAGSKAVLSLVPARAPDQIVNMDMSLSGFTSAFDGLPVNQN
;
A
#
# COMPACT_ATOMS: atom_id res chain seq x y z
N MET A 1 -55.45 12.57 14.50
CA MET A 1 -55.96 12.84 15.87
C MET A 1 -55.78 11.58 16.69
N ILE A 2 -55.06 11.67 17.82
CA ILE A 2 -55.35 10.97 19.10
C ILE A 2 -55.15 9.43 19.09
N LYS A 3 -54.38 8.78 19.97
CA LYS A 3 -53.68 9.17 21.21
C LYS A 3 -52.68 8.06 21.58
N LYS A 4 -51.53 8.44 22.15
CA LYS A 4 -50.69 7.61 23.04
C LYS A 4 -51.53 7.05 24.20
N PHE A 5 -51.23 5.84 24.70
CA PHE A 5 -51.22 5.51 26.13
C PHE A 5 -50.45 4.20 26.42
N LEU A 6 -49.33 4.34 27.14
CA LEU A 6 -48.79 3.37 28.12
C LEU A 6 -49.75 3.37 29.35
N PRO A 7 -49.80 2.35 30.27
CA PRO A 7 -48.62 1.89 31.06
C PRO A 7 -48.68 0.44 31.69
N LEU A 8 -47.61 0.11 32.44
CA LEU A 8 -47.57 -0.57 33.76
C LEU A 8 -47.41 -2.12 33.91
N THR A 9 -46.14 -2.53 34.08
CA THR A 9 -45.50 -3.47 35.08
C THR A 9 -46.20 -4.70 35.68
N LEU A 10 -45.45 -5.82 35.78
CA LEU A 10 -45.27 -6.61 37.01
C LEU A 10 -43.89 -7.33 37.07
N LEU A 11 -43.37 -7.43 38.30
CA LEU A 11 -42.04 -7.82 38.79
C LEU A 11 -41.79 -9.35 38.90
N ALA A 12 -40.53 -9.77 38.71
CA ALA A 12 -39.78 -10.78 39.50
C ALA A 12 -38.31 -10.75 39.00
N GLY A 13 -37.22 -10.64 39.77
CA GLY A 13 -36.99 -10.87 41.18
C GLY A 13 -35.99 -12.02 41.37
N PHE A 14 -34.69 -11.83 41.09
CA PHE A 14 -33.63 -12.71 41.58
C PHE A 14 -32.35 -11.89 41.85
N ALA A 15 -32.02 -11.77 43.14
CA ALA A 15 -30.79 -11.18 43.63
C ALA A 15 -29.77 -12.30 43.86
N LEU A 16 -28.55 -12.12 43.36
CA LEU A 16 -27.37 -12.85 43.82
C LEU A 16 -26.27 -11.83 44.12
N THR A 17 -26.01 -11.69 45.41
CA THR A 17 -24.94 -10.91 46.04
C THR A 17 -23.59 -11.59 45.80
N GLY A 18 -22.67 -10.89 45.13
CA GLY A 18 -21.26 -11.27 45.04
C GLY A 18 -20.40 -10.29 45.83
N SER A 19 -19.71 -10.82 46.85
CA SER A 19 -18.88 -10.08 47.81
C SER A 19 -17.65 -9.44 47.16
N ALA A 20 -17.44 -8.16 47.44
CA ALA A 20 -16.17 -7.49 47.21
C ALA A 20 -15.17 -7.89 48.30
N LEU A 21 -14.09 -8.58 47.92
CA LEU A 21 -12.89 -8.71 48.74
C LEU A 21 -11.88 -7.69 48.26
N ALA A 22 -11.65 -6.66 49.07
CA ALA A 22 -10.48 -5.81 48.99
C ALA A 22 -9.29 -6.61 49.52
N GLN A 23 -8.33 -6.92 48.64
CA GLN A 23 -7.06 -7.53 49.01
C GLN A 23 -5.96 -6.53 48.68
N GLU A 24 -5.48 -5.81 49.69
CA GLU A 24 -4.18 -5.18 49.67
C GLU A 24 -3.14 -6.29 49.58
N ALA A 25 -2.48 -6.41 48.43
CA ALA A 25 -1.31 -7.26 48.25
C ALA A 25 -0.12 -6.35 47.94
N SER A 26 0.79 -6.30 48.91
CA SER A 26 2.09 -5.66 48.85
C SER A 26 2.86 -6.10 47.60
N SER A 27 3.45 -5.13 46.92
CA SER A 27 4.37 -5.34 45.81
C SER A 27 5.70 -5.87 46.38
N GLU A 28 5.91 -7.18 46.34
CA GLU A 28 7.24 -7.77 46.46
C GLU A 28 7.80 -8.01 45.06
N THR A 29 8.83 -7.21 44.74
CA THR A 29 9.67 -7.35 43.56
C THR A 29 10.57 -8.58 43.73
N GLU A 30 10.18 -9.71 43.17
CA GLU A 30 11.11 -10.78 42.80
C GLU A 30 11.34 -10.70 41.29
N THR A 31 12.52 -10.24 40.89
CA THR A 31 13.02 -10.28 39.52
C THR A 31 13.52 -11.69 39.23
N PRO A 32 12.88 -12.50 38.37
CA PRO A 32 13.55 -13.62 37.75
C PRO A 32 14.45 -13.05 36.66
N ALA A 33 15.76 -13.24 36.79
CA ALA A 33 16.71 -12.95 35.73
C ALA A 33 16.24 -13.64 34.44
N PRO A 34 16.13 -12.93 33.29
CA PRO A 34 15.85 -13.60 32.04
C PRO A 34 17.05 -14.48 31.73
N ALA A 35 16.83 -15.78 31.74
CA ALA A 35 17.71 -16.76 31.12
C ALA A 35 17.99 -16.28 29.69
N GLY A 36 19.27 -16.08 29.38
CA GLY A 36 19.71 -15.71 28.04
C GLY A 36 19.17 -16.72 27.04
N SER A 37 18.25 -16.27 26.19
CA SER A 37 18.03 -16.87 24.88
C SER A 37 19.13 -16.35 23.95
N ASP A 38 20.36 -16.72 24.27
CA ASP A 38 21.53 -16.54 23.40
C ASP A 38 21.72 -17.81 22.57
N LEU A 39 20.74 -18.09 21.71
CA LEU A 39 20.86 -19.07 20.63
C LEU A 39 20.19 -18.51 19.37
N ASP A 40 20.68 -17.36 18.93
CA ASP A 40 20.56 -16.91 17.56
C ASP A 40 21.54 -17.74 16.71
N LEU A 41 21.03 -18.66 15.91
CA LEU A 41 21.82 -19.43 14.93
C LEU A 41 22.00 -18.64 13.61
N GLY A 42 21.83 -17.31 13.68
CA GLY A 42 21.37 -16.43 12.62
C GLY A 42 22.15 -16.47 11.32
N GLU A 43 21.44 -16.76 10.23
CA GLU A 43 21.84 -16.24 8.92
C GLU A 43 21.46 -14.76 8.84
N THR A 44 22.42 -13.93 8.45
CA THR A 44 22.21 -12.48 8.27
C THR A 44 21.85 -12.19 6.82
N GLY A 45 20.69 -11.56 6.59
CA GLY A 45 20.22 -11.14 5.27
C GLY A 45 18.90 -11.79 4.82
N PRO A 46 18.35 -11.34 3.68
CA PRO A 46 17.08 -11.86 3.16
C PRO A 46 17.23 -13.31 2.68
N ARG A 47 16.24 -14.14 2.98
CA ARG A 47 16.19 -15.54 2.53
C ARG A 47 15.65 -15.64 1.11
N VAL A 48 16.00 -16.71 0.38
CA VAL A 48 15.45 -16.94 -0.97
C VAL A 48 13.91 -16.91 -0.93
N GLY A 49 13.31 -16.12 -1.83
CA GLY A 49 11.87 -15.85 -1.90
C GLY A 49 11.38 -14.70 -1.02
N GLU A 50 12.23 -14.15 -0.14
CA GLU A 50 11.90 -13.02 0.71
C GLU A 50 12.03 -11.70 -0.03
N GLN A 51 11.05 -10.82 0.13
CA GLN A 51 11.10 -9.45 -0.36
C GLN A 51 11.90 -8.58 0.61
N TYR A 52 12.78 -7.75 0.08
CA TYR A 52 13.57 -6.80 0.86
C TYR A 52 13.70 -5.45 0.14
N ILE A 53 13.98 -4.39 0.89
CA ILE A 53 14.34 -3.09 0.32
C ILE A 53 15.84 -3.06 0.10
N LYS A 54 16.26 -3.00 -1.16
CA LYS A 54 17.67 -2.94 -1.55
C LYS A 54 18.25 -1.56 -1.30
N GLU A 55 17.51 -0.52 -1.67
CA GLU A 55 17.91 0.86 -1.50
C GLU A 55 16.69 1.78 -1.56
N LYS A 56 16.88 3.03 -1.14
CA LYS A 56 15.91 4.10 -1.26
C LYS A 56 16.51 5.23 -2.09
N SER A 57 15.77 5.73 -3.06
CA SER A 57 16.16 6.86 -3.91
C SER A 57 15.07 7.92 -3.90
N GLY A 58 15.32 9.02 -3.18
CA GLY A 58 14.31 10.04 -2.94
C GLY A 58 13.08 9.46 -2.24
N ASP A 59 11.93 9.56 -2.89
CA ASP A 59 10.65 9.05 -2.39
C ASP A 59 10.33 7.64 -2.89
N TRP A 60 11.25 6.99 -3.60
CA TRP A 60 11.08 5.65 -4.16
C TRP A 60 11.91 4.61 -3.40
N ASP A 61 11.28 3.50 -3.04
CA ASP A 61 11.96 2.33 -2.50
C ASP A 61 12.22 1.32 -3.63
N VAL A 62 13.46 0.85 -3.77
CA VAL A 62 13.79 -0.25 -4.69
C VAL A 62 13.65 -1.56 -3.92
N SER A 63 12.57 -2.28 -4.21
CA SER A 63 12.25 -3.56 -3.58
C SER A 63 12.60 -4.72 -4.49
N CYS A 64 13.27 -5.72 -3.93
CA CYS A 64 13.71 -6.91 -4.64
C CYS A 64 13.22 -8.17 -3.94
N ILE A 65 13.07 -9.26 -4.70
CA ILE A 65 12.84 -10.59 -4.14
C ILE A 65 14.16 -11.36 -4.23
N LYS A 66 14.61 -11.95 -3.13
CA LYS A 66 15.87 -12.69 -3.12
C LYS A 66 15.77 -13.94 -3.99
N ALA A 67 16.55 -14.02 -5.05
CA ALA A 67 16.62 -15.16 -5.95
C ALA A 67 17.76 -16.13 -5.55
N GLN A 68 17.65 -17.38 -5.97
CA GLN A 68 18.65 -18.40 -5.68
C GLN A 68 19.93 -18.26 -6.53
N ASP A 69 19.81 -17.70 -7.73
CA ASP A 69 20.90 -17.50 -8.69
C ASP A 69 21.61 -16.14 -8.53
N GLY A 70 21.15 -15.30 -7.59
CA GLY A 70 21.68 -13.96 -7.32
C GLY A 70 21.14 -12.87 -8.26
N ASN A 71 20.30 -13.22 -9.23
CA ASN A 71 19.63 -12.25 -10.12
C ASN A 71 18.28 -11.86 -9.52
N ASP A 72 18.33 -11.16 -8.39
CA ASP A 72 17.13 -10.74 -7.66
C ASP A 72 16.25 -9.84 -8.55
N PRO A 73 15.00 -10.23 -8.87
CA PRO A 73 14.09 -9.34 -9.60
C PRO A 73 13.70 -8.17 -8.71
N CYS A 74 13.85 -6.96 -9.24
CA CYS A 74 13.55 -5.74 -8.51
C CYS A 74 12.53 -4.86 -9.24
N ALA A 75 11.82 -4.05 -8.44
CA ALA A 75 10.94 -2.98 -8.89
C ALA A 75 11.08 -1.78 -7.95
N MET A 76 10.75 -0.59 -8.44
CA MET A 76 10.66 0.60 -7.61
C MET A 76 9.21 0.83 -7.18
N VAL A 77 9.01 1.18 -5.92
CA VAL A 77 7.70 1.29 -5.28
C VAL A 77 7.54 2.67 -4.65
N GLN A 78 6.33 3.22 -4.72
CA GLN A 78 5.94 4.39 -3.94
C GLN A 78 4.52 4.22 -3.43
N ILE A 79 4.32 4.49 -2.14
CA ILE A 79 3.00 4.60 -1.52
C ILE A 79 2.49 6.02 -1.73
N LEU A 80 1.28 6.13 -2.26
CA LEU A 80 0.62 7.40 -2.55
C LEU A 80 -0.41 7.70 -1.47
N ASN A 81 -0.30 8.90 -0.92
CA ASN A 81 -1.18 9.36 0.14
C ASN A 81 -2.38 10.14 -0.42
N GLY A 82 -3.49 10.00 0.28
CA GLY A 82 -4.70 10.76 0.07
C GLY A 82 -4.61 12.19 0.58
N PRO A 83 -5.69 12.97 0.39
CA PRO A 83 -5.77 14.35 0.85
C PRO A 83 -5.60 14.53 2.36
N GLN A 84 -5.80 13.48 3.17
CA GLN A 84 -5.67 13.53 4.64
C GLN A 84 -4.34 12.93 5.11
N GLY A 85 -3.44 12.56 4.19
CA GLY A 85 -2.13 11.99 4.48
C GLY A 85 -2.14 10.48 4.75
N GLU A 86 -3.28 9.82 4.57
CA GLU A 86 -3.45 8.38 4.67
C GLU A 86 -2.96 7.65 3.42
N PRO A 87 -2.35 6.47 3.51
CA PRO A 87 -1.99 5.69 2.33
C PRO A 87 -3.25 5.20 1.61
N ILE A 88 -3.42 5.57 0.34
CA ILE A 88 -4.59 5.21 -0.48
C ILE A 88 -4.21 4.27 -1.62
N ALA A 89 -3.04 4.46 -2.23
CA ALA A 89 -2.63 3.66 -3.36
C ALA A 89 -1.14 3.32 -3.30
N GLU A 90 -0.75 2.32 -4.08
CA GLU A 90 0.64 1.96 -4.31
C GLU A 90 0.88 1.91 -5.82
N ILE A 91 2.01 2.43 -6.26
CA ILE A 91 2.53 2.20 -7.60
C ILE A 91 3.86 1.46 -7.53
N THR A 92 3.95 0.38 -8.29
CA THR A 92 5.15 -0.42 -8.47
C THR A 92 5.55 -0.41 -9.94
N ILE A 93 6.81 -0.12 -10.25
CA ILE A 93 7.34 0.02 -11.62
C ILE A 93 8.56 -0.87 -11.80
N GLY A 94 8.62 -1.60 -12.92
CA GLY A 94 9.77 -2.42 -13.30
C GLY A 94 10.11 -2.28 -14.79
N LYS A 95 11.35 -2.61 -15.16
CA LYS A 95 11.78 -2.64 -16.57
C LYS A 95 11.24 -3.86 -17.29
N LEU A 96 10.94 -3.69 -18.58
CA LEU A 96 10.65 -4.79 -19.50
C LEU A 96 11.88 -5.08 -20.37
N PRO A 97 12.04 -6.32 -20.87
CA PRO A 97 12.98 -6.60 -21.95
C PRO A 97 12.69 -5.75 -23.20
N GLU A 98 13.73 -5.48 -23.99
CA GLU A 98 13.60 -4.75 -25.25
C GLU A 98 12.75 -5.52 -26.28
N GLY A 99 12.19 -4.79 -27.25
CA GLY A 99 11.43 -5.34 -28.38
C GLY A 99 9.92 -5.13 -28.32
N GLY A 100 9.41 -4.58 -27.21
CA GLY A 100 8.02 -4.14 -27.06
C GLY A 100 7.82 -2.64 -27.31
N ALA A 101 6.56 -2.22 -27.46
CA ALA A 101 6.19 -0.79 -27.47
C ALA A 101 6.33 -0.14 -26.08
N ALA A 102 6.17 -0.93 -25.02
CA ALA A 102 6.44 -0.53 -23.64
C ALA A 102 7.86 -0.96 -23.25
N VAL A 103 8.57 -0.07 -22.56
CA VAL A 103 9.93 -0.30 -22.02
C VAL A 103 9.90 -0.61 -20.52
N ALA A 104 8.75 -0.38 -19.88
CA ALA A 104 8.51 -0.67 -18.47
C ALA A 104 7.05 -1.10 -18.25
N TRP A 105 6.84 -1.86 -17.19
CA TRP A 105 5.53 -2.18 -16.67
C TRP A 105 5.29 -1.38 -15.39
N ALA A 106 4.04 -1.07 -15.09
CA ALA A 106 3.65 -0.60 -13.77
C ALA A 106 2.36 -1.26 -13.31
N ASN A 107 2.29 -1.55 -12.02
CA ASN A 107 1.07 -1.96 -11.34
C ASN A 107 0.67 -0.85 -10.37
N VAL A 108 -0.57 -0.38 -10.48
CA VAL A 108 -1.16 0.55 -9.51
C VAL A 108 -2.26 -0.19 -8.78
N ILE A 109 -2.15 -0.27 -7.46
CA ILE A 109 -3.18 -0.83 -6.58
C ILE A 109 -3.88 0.33 -5.89
N VAL A 110 -5.19 0.44 -6.11
CA VAL A 110 -6.06 1.45 -5.47
C VAL A 110 -7.11 0.77 -4.59
N PRO A 111 -7.81 1.50 -3.71
CA PRO A 111 -8.77 0.88 -2.80
C PRO A 111 -9.91 0.18 -3.53
N LEU A 112 -10.53 -0.76 -2.82
CA LEU A 112 -11.83 -1.30 -3.20
C LEU A 112 -12.87 -0.18 -3.28
N GLU A 113 -13.99 -0.47 -3.95
CA GLU A 113 -15.05 0.52 -4.22
C GLU A 113 -14.60 1.69 -5.10
N THR A 114 -13.57 1.47 -5.93
CA THR A 114 -13.24 2.34 -7.06
C THR A 114 -14.22 2.11 -8.22
N LEU A 115 -14.59 3.15 -8.96
CA LEU A 115 -15.46 3.07 -10.14
C LEU A 115 -14.64 2.66 -11.38
N LEU A 116 -14.67 1.38 -11.72
CA LEU A 116 -13.81 0.80 -12.76
C LEU A 116 -13.99 1.45 -14.15
N GLN A 117 -15.23 1.79 -14.51
CA GLN A 117 -15.58 2.40 -15.81
C GLN A 117 -14.98 3.81 -15.98
N ALA A 118 -14.65 4.50 -14.88
CA ALA A 118 -14.07 5.84 -14.93
C ALA A 118 -12.57 5.84 -15.25
N GLN A 119 -11.92 4.66 -15.22
CA GLN A 119 -10.49 4.46 -15.44
C GLN A 119 -9.60 5.18 -14.41
N LEU A 120 -8.37 4.70 -14.27
CA LEU A 120 -7.32 5.43 -13.57
C LEU A 120 -6.76 6.48 -14.53
N ALA A 121 -6.55 7.72 -14.07
CA ALA A 121 -5.89 8.75 -14.86
C ALA A 121 -4.53 9.10 -14.27
N ILE A 122 -3.52 9.31 -15.13
CA ILE A 122 -2.18 9.78 -14.72
C ILE A 122 -1.81 11.02 -15.54
N SER A 123 -1.28 12.04 -14.87
CA SER A 123 -0.76 13.27 -15.49
C SER A 123 0.57 13.65 -14.85
N VAL A 124 1.61 13.85 -15.66
CA VAL A 124 2.92 14.35 -15.20
C VAL A 124 2.99 15.86 -15.40
N ASP A 125 3.25 16.61 -14.34
CA ASP A 125 3.38 18.09 -14.34
C ASP A 125 2.27 18.85 -15.09
N GLY A 126 1.03 18.34 -15.02
CA GLY A 126 -0.13 18.94 -15.67
C GLY A 126 -0.27 18.67 -17.17
N ALA A 127 0.56 17.79 -17.74
CA ALA A 127 0.38 17.28 -19.09
C ALA A 127 -1.00 16.59 -19.27
N PRO A 128 -1.49 16.42 -20.51
CA PRO A 128 -2.75 15.72 -20.77
C PRO A 128 -2.81 14.35 -20.08
N ARG A 129 -3.94 14.09 -19.42
CA ARG A 129 -4.15 12.85 -18.68
C ARG A 129 -4.14 11.64 -19.61
N LYS A 130 -3.36 10.62 -19.25
CA LYS A 130 -3.43 9.28 -19.84
C LYS A 130 -4.38 8.42 -19.00
N LEU A 131 -5.26 7.67 -19.66
CA LEU A 131 -6.28 6.83 -19.02
C LEU A 131 -5.89 5.36 -19.10
N TYR A 132 -6.08 4.64 -18.01
CA TYR A 132 -5.74 3.23 -17.86
C TYR A 132 -6.92 2.46 -17.28
N ASN A 133 -7.26 1.35 -17.92
CA ASN A 133 -8.30 0.46 -17.42
C ASN A 133 -7.82 -0.28 -16.17
N TYR A 134 -8.74 -0.48 -15.23
CA TYR A 134 -8.54 -1.47 -14.18
C TYR A 134 -8.69 -2.87 -14.76
N HIS A 135 -7.74 -3.76 -14.45
CA HIS A 135 -7.73 -5.13 -14.96
C HIS A 135 -8.62 -6.04 -14.12
N HIS A 136 -8.47 -6.00 -12.80
CA HIS A 136 -9.19 -6.83 -11.84
C HIS A 136 -9.06 -6.25 -10.43
N CYS A 137 -9.82 -6.79 -9.47
CA CYS A 137 -9.64 -6.48 -8.05
C CYS A 137 -9.31 -7.75 -7.26
N VAL A 138 -8.47 -7.57 -6.26
CA VAL A 138 -8.04 -8.56 -5.26
C VAL A 138 -8.39 -8.03 -3.86
N PRO A 139 -8.30 -8.81 -2.79
CA PRO A 139 -8.70 -8.35 -1.44
C PRO A 139 -8.01 -7.06 -0.97
N VAL A 140 -6.79 -6.81 -1.44
CA VAL A 140 -6.01 -5.60 -1.11
C VAL A 140 -6.42 -4.37 -1.94
N GLY A 141 -7.06 -4.54 -3.10
CA GLY A 141 -7.45 -3.41 -3.94
C GLY A 141 -7.73 -3.75 -5.40
N CYS A 142 -8.08 -2.74 -6.19
CA CYS A 142 -8.24 -2.85 -7.62
C CYS A 142 -6.93 -2.50 -8.34
N VAL A 143 -6.54 -3.34 -9.29
CA VAL A 143 -5.24 -3.29 -9.97
C VAL A 143 -5.41 -2.71 -11.37
N ALA A 144 -4.67 -1.66 -11.68
CA ALA A 144 -4.41 -1.22 -13.05
C ALA A 144 -3.02 -1.69 -13.48
N GLN A 145 -2.93 -2.32 -14.65
CA GLN A 145 -1.66 -2.75 -15.25
C GLN A 145 -1.34 -1.85 -16.43
N LEU A 146 -0.15 -1.24 -16.41
CA LEU A 146 0.25 -0.22 -17.35
C LEU A 146 1.47 -0.70 -18.14
N GLY A 147 1.45 -0.48 -19.46
CA GLY A 147 2.65 -0.48 -20.29
C GLY A 147 3.12 0.95 -20.46
N LEU A 148 4.32 1.25 -19.98
CA LEU A 148 4.93 2.58 -20.05
C LEU A 148 5.87 2.65 -21.25
N THR A 149 5.63 3.60 -22.15
CA THR A 149 6.48 3.84 -23.32
C THR A 149 7.77 4.56 -22.92
N GLN A 150 8.74 4.63 -23.83
CA GLN A 150 9.95 5.42 -23.58
C GLN A 150 9.62 6.89 -23.28
N GLY A 151 8.64 7.47 -23.97
CA GLY A 151 8.20 8.84 -23.71
C GLY A 151 7.54 9.02 -22.33
N ASP A 152 6.91 7.98 -21.77
CA ASP A 152 6.41 8.02 -20.39
C ASP A 152 7.56 8.08 -19.38
N ILE A 153 8.56 7.22 -19.57
CA ILE A 153 9.74 7.18 -18.72
C ILE A 153 10.50 8.51 -18.80
N ASP A 154 10.71 9.03 -20.00
CA ASP A 154 11.42 10.30 -20.20
C ASP A 154 10.68 11.47 -19.55
N ALA A 155 9.34 11.50 -19.66
CA ALA A 155 8.51 12.49 -18.99
C ALA A 155 8.61 12.39 -17.46
N MET A 156 8.59 11.18 -16.89
CA MET A 156 8.75 10.99 -15.44
C MET A 156 10.16 11.32 -14.94
N LYS A 157 11.20 11.05 -15.75
CA LYS A 157 12.59 11.42 -15.42
C LYS A 157 12.82 12.93 -15.43
N ALA A 158 12.18 13.64 -16.35
CA ALA A 158 12.28 15.09 -16.47
C ALA A 158 11.34 15.84 -15.51
N GLY A 159 10.29 15.16 -15.04
CA GLY A 159 9.23 15.77 -14.28
C GLY A 159 9.49 15.89 -12.78
N SER A 160 8.62 16.63 -12.10
CA SER A 160 8.70 16.85 -10.65
C SER A 160 7.62 16.08 -9.88
N LYS A 161 6.42 15.98 -10.46
CA LYS A 161 5.27 15.34 -9.84
C LYS A 161 4.36 14.72 -10.88
N ALA A 162 3.83 13.54 -10.59
CA ALA A 162 2.66 13.02 -11.27
C ALA A 162 1.44 13.06 -10.35
N VAL A 163 0.26 13.16 -10.95
CA VAL A 163 -1.02 13.07 -10.25
C VAL A 163 -1.75 11.84 -10.77
N LEU A 164 -2.10 10.94 -9.86
CA LEU A 164 -2.99 9.82 -10.11
C LEU A 164 -4.40 10.22 -9.66
N SER A 165 -5.39 9.99 -10.51
CA SER A 165 -6.78 10.31 -10.22
C SER A 165 -7.66 9.07 -10.37
N LEU A 166 -8.56 8.87 -9.40
CA LEU A 166 -9.60 7.85 -9.45
C LEU A 166 -10.97 8.43 -9.06
N VAL A 167 -12.02 7.70 -9.40
CA VAL A 167 -13.41 8.04 -9.03
C VAL A 167 -13.94 6.96 -8.08
N PRO A 168 -14.44 7.31 -6.88
CA PRO A 168 -15.09 6.34 -6.00
C PRO A 168 -16.43 5.85 -6.58
N ALA A 169 -16.73 4.56 -6.48
CA ALA A 169 -17.98 3.97 -6.95
C ALA A 169 -19.22 4.50 -6.19
N ARG A 170 -19.05 4.86 -4.92
CA ARG A 170 -20.12 5.44 -4.09
C ARG A 170 -20.33 6.94 -4.30
N ALA A 171 -19.37 7.62 -4.92
CA ALA A 171 -19.41 9.06 -5.17
C ALA A 171 -18.91 9.35 -6.61
N PRO A 172 -19.70 8.98 -7.63
CA PRO A 172 -19.27 9.01 -9.03
C PRO A 172 -19.06 10.43 -9.59
N ASP A 173 -19.48 11.44 -8.85
CA ASP A 173 -19.27 12.87 -9.12
C ASP A 173 -17.98 13.42 -8.50
N GLN A 174 -17.27 12.64 -7.68
CA GLN A 174 -16.04 13.04 -7.01
C GLN A 174 -14.80 12.42 -7.64
N ILE A 175 -13.72 13.20 -7.71
CA ILE A 175 -12.41 12.74 -8.15
C ILE A 175 -11.45 12.84 -6.97
N VAL A 176 -10.81 11.72 -6.65
CA VAL A 176 -9.73 11.67 -5.67
C VAL A 176 -8.41 11.78 -6.42
N ASN A 177 -7.60 12.78 -6.07
CA ASN A 177 -6.26 12.98 -6.60
C ASN A 177 -5.23 12.55 -5.56
N MET A 178 -4.21 11.83 -6.01
CA MET A 178 -3.08 11.38 -5.21
C MET A 178 -1.81 11.86 -5.91
N ASP A 179 -0.97 12.56 -5.17
CA ASP A 179 0.31 13.03 -5.67
C ASP A 179 1.33 11.88 -5.61
N MET A 180 2.03 11.68 -6.72
CA MET A 180 3.19 10.78 -6.85
C MET A 180 4.43 11.63 -7.08
N SER A 181 5.36 11.55 -6.14
CA SER A 181 6.64 12.26 -6.24
C SER A 181 7.51 11.64 -7.32
N LEU A 182 8.15 12.48 -8.14
CA LEU A 182 9.19 12.05 -9.08
C LEU A 182 10.60 12.30 -8.53
N SER A 183 10.71 12.75 -7.27
CA SER A 183 11.98 12.88 -6.57
C SER A 183 12.66 11.52 -6.43
N GLY A 184 13.84 11.37 -7.05
CA GLY A 184 14.59 10.11 -7.05
C GLY A 184 14.17 9.11 -8.15
N PHE A 185 13.15 9.42 -8.96
CA PHE A 185 12.63 8.51 -9.99
C PHE A 185 13.72 8.03 -10.95
N THR A 186 14.51 8.96 -11.51
CA THR A 186 15.56 8.64 -12.48
C THR A 186 16.60 7.69 -11.90
N SER A 187 17.07 7.94 -10.68
CA SER A 187 18.07 7.11 -10.02
C SER A 187 17.51 5.72 -9.69
N ALA A 188 16.30 5.63 -9.14
CA ALA A 188 15.65 4.35 -8.87
C ALA A 188 15.45 3.55 -10.16
N PHE A 189 14.84 4.15 -11.17
CA PHE A 189 14.51 3.47 -12.43
C PHE A 189 15.78 3.02 -13.15
N ASP A 190 16.80 3.86 -13.26
CA ASP A 190 18.03 3.50 -13.96
C ASP A 190 18.80 2.37 -13.25
N GLY A 191 18.72 2.31 -11.92
CA GLY A 191 19.30 1.24 -11.09
C GLY A 191 18.57 -0.10 -11.17
N LEU A 192 17.35 -0.16 -11.71
CA LEU A 192 16.61 -1.42 -11.82
C LEU A 192 17.29 -2.38 -12.82
N PRO A 193 17.41 -3.68 -12.49
CA PRO A 193 17.72 -4.71 -13.47
C PRO A 193 16.56 -4.86 -14.47
N VAL A 194 16.86 -5.37 -15.66
CA VAL A 194 15.82 -5.90 -16.55
C VAL A 194 15.51 -7.31 -16.06
N ASN A 195 14.34 -7.48 -15.45
CA ASN A 195 13.90 -8.78 -14.97
C ASN A 195 13.62 -9.67 -16.20
N GLN A 196 14.53 -10.60 -16.48
CA GLN A 196 14.34 -11.66 -17.45
C GLN A 196 13.50 -12.72 -16.74
N ASN A 197 12.29 -12.99 -17.25
CA ASN A 197 11.33 -13.96 -16.69
C ASN A 197 11.95 -15.18 -16.01
#